data_AF-A0A0M1N3X9-F1
#
_entry.id   AF-A0A0M1N3X9-F1
#
_cell.length_a   1.000
_cell.length_b   1.000
_cell.length_c   1.000
_cell.angle_alpha   90.00
_cell.angle_beta   90.00
_cell.angle_gamma   90.00
#
_symmetry.space_group_name_H-M   'P 1'
#
loop_
_entity.id
_entity.type
_entity.pdbx_description
1 polymer ?
#
loop_
_entity_poly.entity_id
_entity_poly.type
_entity_poly.pdbx_seq_one_letter_code
_entity_poly.pdbx_strand_id
1 'polypeptide(L)'
;MKNRKFLVTFGHNLDHSNLDYLVSDRLSRYKGWIQKDYFDPVLHKGAAFILNYQIIDTNVARVSQRYYLDDYHITEAQLQGFLYSLNKLKGTHVLCNPRKQGHHWTIINEIEYSCYAYQTLDGRDLRFLEYNNDTRADADMKKGIPRVSEHRHYLTIPSDCDQEEKDRRLTDWITEIIEAGRQQN
;
A
#
# COMPACT_ATOMS: atom_id res chain seq x y z
N MET A 1 -3.12 20.12 -3.76
CA MET A 1 -3.12 18.69 -4.20
C MET A 1 -3.46 18.41 -5.68
N LYS A 2 -3.69 19.38 -6.58
CA LYS A 2 -3.96 19.08 -8.01
C LYS A 2 -2.78 18.47 -8.78
N ASN A 3 -1.58 18.50 -8.20
CA ASN A 3 -0.32 18.12 -8.85
C ASN A 3 0.35 16.90 -8.20
N ARG A 4 -0.41 16.00 -7.57
CA ARG A 4 0.14 14.79 -6.95
C ARG A 4 -0.31 13.54 -7.69
N LYS A 5 0.61 12.59 -7.86
CA LYS A 5 0.33 11.21 -8.21
C LYS A 5 0.82 10.33 -7.07
N PHE A 6 0.09 9.27 -6.78
CA PHE A 6 0.46 8.33 -5.74
C PHE A 6 0.55 6.94 -6.37
N LEU A 7 1.69 6.29 -6.21
CA LEU A 7 1.97 4.96 -6.74
C LEU A 7 2.13 4.01 -5.57
N VAL A 8 1.44 2.88 -5.61
CA VAL A 8 1.59 1.79 -4.65
C VAL A 8 2.15 0.58 -5.38
N THR A 9 3.21 0.00 -4.83
CA THR A 9 3.70 -1.33 -5.18
C THR A 9 3.39 -2.29 -4.05
N PHE A 10 2.75 -3.41 -4.34
CA PHE A 10 2.42 -4.38 -3.31
C PHE A 10 2.54 -5.82 -3.80
N GLY A 11 2.71 -6.74 -2.87
CA GLY A 11 2.79 -8.18 -3.13
C GLY A 11 3.52 -8.92 -2.01
N HIS A 12 3.63 -10.24 -2.15
CA HIS A 12 4.29 -11.09 -1.17
C HIS A 12 5.75 -11.34 -1.56
N ASN A 13 6.70 -11.17 -0.63
CA ASN A 13 8.14 -11.38 -0.88
C ASN A 13 8.67 -10.53 -2.03
N LEU A 14 8.52 -9.21 -1.91
CA LEU A 14 9.03 -8.27 -2.91
C LEU A 14 10.57 -8.24 -2.89
N ASP A 15 11.17 -7.93 -4.04
CA ASP A 15 12.62 -7.74 -4.14
C ASP A 15 12.98 -6.29 -3.78
N HIS A 16 13.05 -6.03 -2.47
CA HIS A 16 13.35 -4.69 -1.95
C HIS A 16 14.70 -4.16 -2.41
N SER A 17 15.69 -5.03 -2.66
CA SER A 17 17.01 -4.57 -3.13
C SER A 17 16.92 -3.97 -4.53
N ASN A 18 16.23 -4.64 -5.45
CA ASN A 18 16.03 -4.12 -6.80
C ASN A 18 15.04 -2.94 -6.85
N LEU A 19 14.02 -2.94 -6.00
CA LEU A 19 13.10 -1.79 -5.86
C LEU A 19 13.84 -0.55 -5.34
N ASP A 20 14.63 -0.69 -4.28
CA ASP A 20 15.43 0.39 -3.69
C ASP A 20 16.45 0.92 -4.70
N TYR A 21 17.14 0.03 -5.42
CA TYR A 21 18.07 0.40 -6.49
C TYR A 21 17.36 1.20 -7.59
N LEU A 22 16.18 0.74 -8.04
CA LEU A 22 15.43 1.42 -9.10
C LEU A 22 14.95 2.81 -8.67
N VAL A 23 14.42 2.94 -7.44
CA VAL A 23 14.07 4.24 -6.86
C VAL A 23 15.30 5.13 -6.79
N SER A 24 16.43 4.57 -6.35
CA SER A 24 17.70 5.29 -6.24
C SER A 24 18.12 5.88 -7.60
N ASP A 25 18.22 5.04 -8.62
CA ASP A 25 18.67 5.35 -9.99
C ASP A 25 17.72 6.31 -10.73
N ARG A 26 16.40 6.10 -10.59
CA ARG A 26 15.41 6.80 -11.42
C ARG A 26 14.83 8.03 -10.76
N LEU A 27 14.66 8.04 -9.44
CA LEU A 27 13.87 9.06 -8.74
C LEU A 27 14.69 9.99 -7.84
N SER A 28 15.81 9.54 -7.25
CA SER A 28 16.52 10.32 -6.20
C SER A 28 16.95 11.72 -6.60
N ARG A 29 17.36 11.92 -7.86
CA ARG A 29 17.74 13.24 -8.39
C ARG A 29 16.58 14.25 -8.47
N TYR A 30 15.35 13.76 -8.36
CA TYR A 30 14.12 14.55 -8.40
C TYR A 30 13.46 14.68 -7.03
N LYS A 31 14.12 14.16 -5.98
CA LYS A 31 13.61 14.22 -4.61
C LYS A 31 13.52 15.68 -4.15
N GLY A 32 12.33 16.04 -3.67
CA GLY A 32 12.00 17.30 -3.03
C GLY A 32 12.39 17.32 -1.56
N TRP A 33 11.91 18.33 -0.86
CA TRP A 33 12.17 18.49 0.57
C TRP A 33 11.08 17.75 1.35
N ILE A 34 11.47 16.92 2.31
CA ILE A 34 10.55 16.08 3.09
C ILE A 34 9.40 16.93 3.66
N GLN A 35 8.17 16.54 3.36
CA GLN A 35 6.91 17.10 3.90
C GLN A 35 6.64 18.60 3.62
N LYS A 36 7.55 19.34 2.99
CA LYS A 36 7.34 20.75 2.66
C LYS A 36 6.16 20.94 1.71
N ASP A 37 6.07 20.07 0.72
CA ASP A 37 5.05 20.13 -0.32
C ASP A 37 3.72 19.47 0.07
N TYR A 38 3.63 18.86 1.26
CA TYR A 38 2.43 18.13 1.68
C TYR A 38 1.26 19.10 1.91
N PHE A 39 1.53 20.22 2.60
CA PHE A 39 0.53 21.24 2.90
C PHE A 39 0.38 22.28 1.79
N ASP A 40 1.47 22.64 1.10
CA ASP A 40 1.46 23.55 -0.04
C ASP A 40 2.42 23.07 -1.15
N PRO A 41 1.93 22.28 -2.12
CA PRO A 41 2.79 21.65 -3.11
C PRO A 41 3.33 22.67 -4.12
N VAL A 42 4.63 22.95 -4.03
CA VAL A 42 5.33 23.81 -5.00
C VAL A 42 6.11 22.93 -5.96
N LEU A 43 5.74 22.96 -7.25
CA LEU A 43 6.47 22.19 -8.25
C LEU A 43 7.82 22.84 -8.57
N HIS A 44 8.88 22.04 -8.53
CA HIS A 44 10.17 22.43 -9.10
C HIS A 44 10.03 22.73 -10.59
N LYS A 45 10.83 23.68 -11.08
CA LYS A 45 10.82 24.09 -12.49
C LYS A 45 11.01 22.88 -13.41
N GLY A 46 10.09 22.69 -14.34
CA GLY A 46 10.11 21.59 -15.31
C GLY A 46 9.43 20.30 -14.83
N ALA A 47 8.98 20.20 -13.57
CA ALA A 47 8.17 19.09 -13.11
C ALA A 47 6.69 19.27 -13.52
N ALA A 48 6.02 18.17 -13.83
CA ALA A 48 4.60 18.16 -14.13
C ALA A 48 3.77 17.86 -12.87
N PHE A 49 4.29 17.02 -11.97
CA PHE A 49 3.63 16.61 -10.73
C PHE A 49 4.66 16.13 -9.69
N ILE A 50 4.18 15.95 -8.46
CA ILE A 50 4.87 15.29 -7.36
C ILE A 50 4.40 13.83 -7.33
N LEU A 51 5.31 12.89 -7.45
CA LEU A 51 5.06 11.47 -7.25
C LEU A 51 5.38 11.11 -5.80
N ASN A 52 4.41 10.51 -5.11
CA ASN A 52 4.66 9.72 -3.91
C ASN A 52 4.66 8.25 -4.26
N TYR A 53 5.54 7.48 -3.62
CA TYR A 53 5.70 6.07 -3.91
C TYR A 53 5.67 5.24 -2.63
N GLN A 54 4.77 4.27 -2.53
CA GLN A 54 4.70 3.38 -1.38
C GLN A 54 4.91 1.94 -1.79
N ILE A 55 5.63 1.19 -0.96
CA ILE A 55 5.85 -0.25 -1.11
C ILE A 55 5.20 -0.95 0.07
N ILE A 56 4.40 -1.98 -0.21
CA ILE A 56 3.69 -2.79 0.79
C ILE A 56 4.01 -4.26 0.54
N ASP A 57 4.94 -4.81 1.33
CA ASP A 57 5.19 -6.25 1.32
C ASP A 57 4.21 -6.94 2.27
N THR A 58 3.41 -7.86 1.74
CA THR A 58 2.42 -8.60 2.53
C THR A 58 3.05 -9.74 3.34
N ASN A 59 4.35 -10.00 3.19
CA ASN A 59 5.06 -10.93 4.06
C ASN A 59 5.30 -10.32 5.44
N VAL A 60 4.54 -10.84 6.42
CA VAL A 60 4.62 -10.44 7.84
C VAL A 60 6.01 -10.64 8.48
N ALA A 61 6.81 -11.58 7.98
CA ALA A 61 8.17 -11.82 8.48
C ALA A 61 9.20 -10.83 7.92
N ARG A 62 8.83 -10.08 6.87
CA ARG A 62 9.69 -9.12 6.17
C ARG A 62 9.14 -7.71 6.25
N VAL A 63 8.31 -7.40 7.25
CA VAL A 63 7.71 -6.07 7.45
C VAL A 63 8.82 -5.06 7.70
N SER A 64 9.38 -4.56 6.60
CA SER A 64 10.18 -3.36 6.55
C SER A 64 9.17 -2.25 6.32
N GLN A 65 8.83 -1.51 7.37
CA GLN A 65 7.99 -0.32 7.30
C GLN A 65 8.77 0.86 6.69
N ARG A 66 9.43 0.64 5.53
CA ARG A 66 10.06 1.73 4.79
C ARG A 66 8.99 2.46 4.00
N TYR A 67 8.34 3.41 4.65
CA TYR A 67 7.48 4.36 3.97
C TYR A 67 8.34 5.29 3.13
N TYR A 68 8.34 5.09 1.81
CA TYR A 68 8.92 6.06 0.88
C TYR A 68 7.95 7.25 0.67
N LEU A 69 7.61 7.97 1.75
CA LEU A 69 6.83 9.21 1.67
C LEU A 69 7.64 10.40 1.12
N ASP A 70 8.64 10.10 0.30
CA ASP A 70 9.40 11.11 -0.40
C ASP A 70 8.53 11.74 -1.50
N ASP A 71 8.72 13.04 -1.67
CA ASP A 71 8.11 13.83 -2.72
C ASP A 71 9.07 13.85 -3.92
N TYR A 72 8.71 13.25 -5.04
CA TYR A 72 9.54 13.25 -6.27
C TYR A 72 8.93 14.17 -7.33
N HIS A 73 9.60 15.25 -7.69
CA HIS A 73 9.10 16.23 -8.67
C HIS A 73 9.49 15.82 -10.08
N ILE A 74 8.56 15.17 -10.79
CA ILE A 74 8.86 14.51 -12.07
C ILE A 74 7.94 14.94 -13.21
N THR A 75 8.38 14.63 -14.43
CA THR A 75 7.60 14.74 -15.67
C THR A 75 6.83 13.46 -15.96
N GLU A 76 5.89 13.52 -16.91
CA GLU A 76 5.19 12.33 -17.39
C GLU A 76 6.17 11.29 -18.00
N ALA A 77 7.13 11.74 -18.81
CA ALA A 77 8.12 10.85 -19.43
C ALA A 77 8.98 10.11 -18.38
N GLN A 78 9.35 10.80 -17.30
CA GLN A 78 10.09 10.19 -16.18
C GLN A 78 9.24 9.15 -15.46
N LEU A 79 7.96 9.43 -15.21
CA LEU A 79 7.03 8.46 -14.63
C LEU A 79 6.89 7.22 -15.53
N GLN A 80 6.66 7.40 -16.83
CA GLN A 80 6.49 6.28 -17.76
C GLN A 80 7.76 5.43 -17.84
N GLY A 81 8.95 6.04 -17.85
CA GLY A 81 10.21 5.31 -17.80
C GLY A 81 10.44 4.55 -16.49
N PHE A 82 10.01 5.14 -15.36
CA PHE A 82 10.03 4.46 -14.06
C PHE A 82 9.07 3.27 -14.04
N LEU A 83 7.80 3.45 -14.43
CA LEU A 83 6.79 2.39 -14.50
C LEU A 83 7.20 1.26 -15.44
N TYR A 84 7.78 1.58 -16.60
CA TYR A 84 8.30 0.58 -17.54
C TYR A 84 9.38 -0.32 -16.91
N SER A 85 10.26 0.27 -16.09
CA SER A 85 11.31 -0.48 -15.40
C SER A 85 10.73 -1.26 -14.21
N LEU A 86 9.80 -0.64 -13.48
CA LEU A 86 9.15 -1.20 -12.31
C LEU A 86 8.32 -2.44 -12.67
N ASN A 87 7.60 -2.42 -13.80
CA ASN A 87 6.79 -3.54 -14.29
C ASN A 87 7.60 -4.82 -14.64
N LYS A 88 8.94 -4.74 -14.64
CA LYS A 88 9.83 -5.91 -14.79
C LYS A 88 10.15 -6.59 -13.47
N LEU A 89 9.85 -5.93 -12.34
CA LEU A 89 10.08 -6.44 -11.00
C LEU A 89 8.82 -7.16 -10.51
N LYS A 90 9.00 -8.03 -9.50
CA LYS A 90 7.89 -8.74 -8.85
C LYS A 90 7.00 -7.74 -8.11
N GLY A 91 5.69 -7.93 -8.23
CA GLY A 91 4.67 -7.18 -7.48
C GLY A 91 3.56 -6.68 -8.39
N THR A 92 2.59 -6.00 -7.79
CA THR A 92 1.56 -5.25 -8.48
C THR A 92 1.82 -3.77 -8.26
N HIS A 93 1.82 -2.99 -9.35
CA HIS A 93 2.13 -1.57 -9.33
C HIS A 93 0.92 -0.79 -9.82
N VAL A 94 0.34 0.06 -8.97
CA VAL A 94 -0.92 0.75 -9.28
C VAL A 94 -0.86 2.21 -8.87
N LEU A 95 -1.36 3.07 -9.76
CA LEU A 95 -1.62 4.46 -9.41
C LEU A 95 -2.91 4.54 -8.59
N CYS A 96 -2.82 5.24 -7.47
CA CYS A 96 -3.88 5.49 -6.52
C CYS A 96 -4.25 6.98 -6.50
N ASN A 97 -5.44 7.25 -6.01
CA ASN A 97 -5.91 8.60 -5.76
C ASN A 97 -5.20 9.16 -4.51
N PRO A 98 -4.37 10.21 -4.64
CA PRO A 98 -3.60 10.76 -3.53
C PRO A 98 -4.48 11.40 -2.44
N ARG A 99 -5.79 11.55 -2.69
CA ARG A 99 -6.76 12.10 -1.71
C ARG A 99 -7.51 11.04 -0.93
N LYS A 100 -7.40 9.79 -1.34
CA LYS A 100 -8.19 8.68 -0.79
C LYS A 100 -7.24 7.60 -0.30
N GLN A 101 -6.56 7.95 0.77
CA GLN A 101 -5.71 7.10 1.57
C GLN A 101 -6.09 7.25 3.03
N GLY A 102 -5.98 6.20 3.83
CA GLY A 102 -6.34 6.27 5.25
C GLY A 102 -6.14 4.95 5.97
N HIS A 103 -6.73 4.87 7.16
CA HIS A 103 -6.76 3.67 7.99
C HIS A 103 -8.22 3.27 8.20
N HIS A 104 -8.49 1.98 8.11
CA HIS A 104 -9.77 1.38 8.48
C HIS A 104 -9.52 0.28 9.50
N TRP A 105 -10.53 -0.05 10.29
CA TRP A 105 -10.43 -1.13 11.25
C TRP A 105 -11.76 -1.87 11.39
N THR A 106 -11.68 -3.09 11.90
CA THR A 106 -12.84 -3.84 12.39
C THR A 106 -12.51 -4.42 13.76
N ILE A 107 -13.53 -4.68 14.58
CA ILE A 107 -13.38 -5.26 15.90
C ILE A 107 -13.98 -6.66 15.88
N ILE A 108 -13.17 -7.67 16.19
CA ILE A 108 -13.60 -9.07 16.27
C ILE A 108 -13.17 -9.61 17.63
N ASN A 109 -14.11 -10.06 18.45
CA ASN A 109 -13.87 -10.54 19.81
C ASN A 109 -13.02 -9.56 20.66
N GLU A 110 -13.38 -8.28 20.66
CA GLU A 110 -12.70 -7.21 21.41
C GLU A 110 -11.23 -6.96 20.99
N ILE A 111 -10.83 -7.45 19.82
CA ILE A 111 -9.52 -7.20 19.20
C ILE A 111 -9.74 -6.30 17.98
N GLU A 112 -9.03 -5.18 17.93
CA GLU A 112 -9.04 -4.29 16.76
C GLU A 112 -8.04 -4.79 15.71
N TYR A 113 -8.52 -4.94 14.47
CA TYR A 113 -7.72 -5.27 13.31
C TYR A 113 -7.69 -4.07 12.38
N SER A 114 -6.55 -3.40 12.31
CA SER A 114 -6.37 -2.19 11.49
C SER A 114 -5.78 -2.53 10.12
N CYS A 115 -6.09 -1.69 9.13
CA CYS A 115 -5.58 -1.82 7.78
C CYS A 115 -5.34 -0.46 7.12
N TYR A 116 -4.28 -0.39 6.32
CA TYR A 116 -4.08 0.69 5.37
C TYR A 116 -5.10 0.58 4.25
N ALA A 117 -5.61 1.72 3.83
CA ALA A 117 -6.62 1.85 2.80
C ALA A 117 -6.14 2.77 1.69
N TYR A 118 -6.25 2.32 0.44
CA TYR A 118 -5.93 3.11 -0.73
C TYR A 118 -6.98 2.91 -1.81
N GLN A 119 -7.43 4.00 -2.45
CA GLN A 119 -8.29 3.89 -3.63
C GLN A 119 -7.44 3.98 -4.90
N THR A 120 -7.57 3.01 -5.81
CA THR A 120 -6.97 3.05 -7.15
C THR A 120 -7.62 4.13 -8.01
N LEU A 121 -6.98 4.53 -9.12
CA LEU A 121 -7.58 5.53 -10.02
C LEU A 121 -8.89 5.08 -10.68
N ASP A 122 -9.11 3.76 -10.83
CA ASP A 122 -10.38 3.19 -11.32
C ASP A 122 -11.43 3.00 -10.21
N GLY A 123 -11.15 3.46 -8.98
CA GLY A 123 -12.13 3.54 -7.89
C GLY A 123 -12.20 2.32 -6.98
N ARG A 124 -11.44 1.25 -7.25
CA ARG A 124 -11.36 0.09 -6.35
C ARG A 124 -10.64 0.46 -5.07
N ASP A 125 -11.07 -0.11 -3.95
CA ASP A 125 -10.43 0.08 -2.67
C ASP A 125 -9.51 -1.11 -2.37
N LEU A 126 -8.26 -0.84 -2.01
CA LEU A 126 -7.28 -1.82 -1.56
C LEU A 126 -7.14 -1.70 -0.05
N ARG A 127 -7.15 -2.83 0.67
CA ARG A 127 -6.82 -2.90 2.10
C ARG A 127 -5.62 -3.80 2.33
N PHE A 128 -4.71 -3.34 3.18
CA PHE A 128 -3.51 -4.07 3.60
C PHE A 128 -3.44 -4.08 5.12
N LEU A 129 -3.12 -5.23 5.73
CA LEU A 129 -2.99 -5.31 7.18
C LEU A 129 -1.96 -4.29 7.70
N GLU A 130 -2.34 -3.58 8.75
CA GLU A 130 -1.42 -2.76 9.54
C GLU A 130 -1.03 -3.54 10.79
N TYR A 131 0.28 -3.60 11.06
CA TYR A 131 0.85 -4.31 12.20
C TYR A 131 1.35 -3.32 13.24
N ASN A 132 1.49 -3.78 14.48
CA ASN A 132 1.96 -3.03 15.65
C ASN A 132 0.92 -2.08 16.31
N ASN A 133 -0.37 -2.22 16.00
CA ASN A 133 -1.45 -1.51 16.70
C ASN A 133 -1.98 -2.31 17.91
N ASP A 134 -2.31 -3.59 17.74
CA ASP A 134 -2.68 -4.52 18.82
C ASP A 134 -1.86 -5.82 18.69
N THR A 135 -1.10 -6.16 19.73
CA THR A 135 -0.23 -7.36 19.74
C THR A 135 -1.00 -8.68 19.59
N ARG A 136 -2.28 -8.72 19.99
CA ARG A 136 -3.14 -9.90 19.83
C ARG A 136 -3.55 -10.06 18.37
N ALA A 137 -3.94 -8.97 17.72
CA ALA A 137 -4.24 -8.95 16.29
C ALA A 137 -3.02 -9.39 15.48
N ASP A 138 -1.84 -8.84 15.79
CA ASP A 138 -0.58 -9.22 15.15
C ASP A 138 -0.30 -10.72 15.28
N ALA A 139 -0.55 -11.31 16.46
CA ALA A 139 -0.33 -12.73 16.69
C ALA A 139 -1.26 -13.60 15.84
N ASP A 140 -2.54 -13.24 15.74
CA ASP A 140 -3.52 -13.93 14.91
C ASP A 140 -3.16 -13.81 13.42
N MET A 141 -2.81 -12.61 12.96
CA MET A 141 -2.43 -12.37 11.56
C MET A 141 -1.12 -13.07 11.18
N LYS A 142 -0.11 -13.07 12.06
CA LYS A 142 1.16 -13.81 11.86
C LYS A 142 0.96 -15.31 11.71
N LYS A 143 -0.05 -15.87 12.38
CA LYS A 143 -0.44 -17.28 12.21
C LYS A 143 -1.26 -17.49 10.93
N GLY A 144 -2.25 -16.65 10.68
CA GLY A 144 -3.19 -16.83 9.57
C GLY A 144 -2.60 -16.60 8.19
N ILE A 145 -1.86 -15.50 7.99
CA ILE A 145 -1.40 -15.06 6.66
C ILE A 145 -0.59 -16.12 5.91
N PRO A 146 0.38 -16.83 6.51
CA PRO A 146 1.11 -17.90 5.82
C PRO A 146 0.24 -19.08 5.37
N ARG A 147 -0.99 -19.21 5.88
CA ARG A 147 -1.91 -20.33 5.62
C ARG A 147 -2.99 -19.99 4.60
N VAL A 148 -3.15 -18.71 4.25
CA VAL A 148 -4.01 -18.29 3.15
C VAL A 148 -3.18 -18.07 1.89
N SER A 149 -3.80 -18.29 0.73
CA SER A 149 -3.16 -18.05 -0.56
C SER A 149 -2.76 -16.57 -0.77
N GLU A 150 -1.73 -16.30 -1.57
CA GLU A 150 -1.17 -14.94 -1.72
C GLU A 150 -2.19 -13.88 -2.16
N HIS A 151 -3.17 -14.25 -3.01
CA HIS A 151 -4.23 -13.32 -3.44
C HIS A 151 -5.20 -12.91 -2.31
N ARG A 152 -5.14 -13.59 -1.16
CA ARG A 152 -5.87 -13.27 0.07
C ARG A 152 -5.03 -12.47 1.07
N HIS A 153 -3.77 -12.13 0.76
CA HIS A 153 -2.92 -11.36 1.67
C HIS A 153 -3.28 -9.86 1.73
N TYR A 154 -4.14 -9.41 0.82
CA TYR A 154 -4.72 -8.08 0.79
C TYR A 154 -6.16 -8.20 0.29
N LEU A 155 -6.99 -7.21 0.62
CA LEU A 155 -8.38 -7.17 0.17
C LEU A 155 -8.53 -6.16 -0.96
N THR A 156 -9.23 -6.57 -2.02
CA THR A 156 -9.68 -5.65 -3.08
C THR A 156 -11.20 -5.54 -3.02
N ILE A 157 -11.72 -4.34 -2.90
CA ILE A 157 -13.15 -4.05 -2.85
C ILE A 157 -13.55 -3.31 -4.13
N PRO A 158 -14.58 -3.77 -4.86
CA PRO A 158 -15.13 -3.07 -6.03
C PRO A 158 -15.55 -1.63 -5.73
N SER A 159 -15.51 -0.78 -6.76
CA SER A 159 -15.80 0.66 -6.65
C SER A 159 -17.26 1.00 -6.36
N ASP A 160 -18.17 0.07 -6.63
CA ASP A 160 -19.62 0.19 -6.50
C ASP A 160 -20.17 -0.29 -5.16
N CYS A 161 -19.32 -0.84 -4.28
CA CYS A 161 -19.73 -1.22 -2.93
C CYS A 161 -20.02 0.02 -2.07
N ASP A 162 -21.11 -0.01 -1.30
CA ASP A 162 -21.39 0.96 -0.26
C ASP A 162 -20.52 0.71 0.99
N GLN A 163 -20.67 1.54 2.02
CA GLN A 163 -19.85 1.45 3.22
C GLN A 163 -20.16 0.19 4.05
N GLU A 164 -21.42 -0.22 4.13
CA GLU A 164 -21.84 -1.41 4.89
C GLU A 164 -21.23 -2.67 4.28
N GLU A 165 -21.28 -2.81 2.95
CA GLU A 165 -20.67 -3.94 2.24
C GLU A 165 -19.15 -3.93 2.34
N LYS A 166 -18.51 -2.75 2.37
CA LYS A 166 -17.07 -2.62 2.63
C LYS A 166 -16.70 -3.15 4.01
N ASP A 167 -17.46 -2.78 5.04
CA ASP A 167 -17.19 -3.18 6.42
C ASP A 167 -17.44 -4.68 6.62
N ARG A 168 -18.48 -5.22 5.97
CA ARG A 168 -18.75 -6.66 5.93
C ARG A 168 -17.60 -7.43 5.29
N ARG A 169 -17.15 -7.02 4.10
CA ARG A 169 -16.02 -7.67 3.39
C ARG A 169 -14.71 -7.59 4.17
N LEU A 170 -14.45 -6.47 4.84
CA LEU A 170 -13.30 -6.33 5.72
C LEU A 170 -13.37 -7.36 6.85
N THR A 171 -14.52 -7.46 7.52
CA THR A 171 -14.72 -8.40 8.63
C THR A 171 -14.61 -9.86 8.17
N ASP A 172 -15.22 -10.21 7.03
CA ASP A 172 -15.13 -11.56 6.46
C ASP A 172 -13.68 -11.95 6.13
N TRP A 173 -12.95 -11.05 5.49
CA TRP A 173 -11.55 -11.27 5.10
C TRP A 173 -10.64 -11.48 6.31
N ILE A 174 -10.77 -10.64 7.35
CA ILE A 174 -10.01 -10.81 8.59
C ILE A 174 -10.39 -12.13 9.28
N THR A 175 -11.68 -12.47 9.32
CA THR A 175 -12.16 -13.72 9.92
C THR A 175 -11.59 -14.94 9.22
N GLU A 176 -11.56 -14.96 7.88
CA GLU A 176 -10.96 -16.03 7.07
C GLU A 176 -9.48 -16.26 7.44
N ILE A 177 -8.71 -15.17 7.59
CA ILE A 177 -7.30 -15.26 8.00
C ILE A 177 -7.18 -15.83 9.41
N ILE A 178 -7.98 -15.37 10.37
CA ILE A 178 -7.99 -15.88 11.75
C ILE A 178 -8.31 -17.37 11.77
N GLU A 179 -9.34 -17.79 11.06
CA GLU A 179 -9.78 -19.20 10.98
C GLU A 179 -8.71 -20.08 10.37
N ALA A 180 -8.06 -19.65 9.28
CA ALA A 180 -6.92 -20.35 8.71
C ALA A 180 -5.79 -20.56 9.73
N GLY A 181 -5.56 -19.57 10.62
CA GLY A 181 -4.61 -19.67 11.72
C GLY A 181 -4.97 -20.68 12.82
N ARG A 182 -6.26 -21.03 12.95
CA ARG A 182 -6.80 -21.92 14.00
C ARG A 182 -6.89 -23.40 13.59
N GLN A 183 -6.96 -23.72 12.31
CA GLN A 183 -7.21 -25.08 11.80
C GLN A 183 -6.11 -26.14 12.10
N GLN A 184 -5.11 -25.84 12.94
CA GLN A 184 -4.06 -26.79 13.33
C GLN A 184 -3.58 -26.66 14.79
N ASN A 185 -4.41 -26.10 15.69
CA ASN A 185 -4.20 -26.27 17.13
C ASN A 185 -4.96 -27.49 17.65
#